data_AF-U2ETN6-F1
#
_entry.id   AF-U2ETN6-F1
#
_cell.length_a   1.000
_cell.length_b   1.000
_cell.length_c   1.000
_cell.angle_alpha   90.00
_cell.angle_beta   90.00
_cell.angle_gamma   90.00
#
_symmetry.space_group_name_H-M   'P 1'
#
loop_
_entity.id
_entity.type
_entity.pdbx_description
1 polymer ?
#
loop_
_entity_poly.entity_id
_entity_poly.type
_entity_poly.pdbx_seq_one_letter_code
_entity_poly.pdbx_strand_id
1 'polypeptide(L)'
;MSLKREFIDMLHLIIDPLLEDEESGYYDIEEDSYRKICMKYYGEDVTLVNFYECDSDCSKCSECKHMKVDVSFFDGEWTRNYLFGNKPDVKGIIPIKNRKQLMNEMFHLKKDLEYYKDFCAEFGKRYDDYLQYAREFAKQLKEDFVYVMDGESYSTLAIDPERLPIVFHTDYRKDTDLKSKTFVAGNMTAVGMQSLINIYCCMDAEKEIKQRLRHELIHYCLYINKTKHDDDDALFHALCQIYDANAYEKMPDEEQILYDKFNAAFDNLNALKEKQKLEEDSTAYRNAKLILLFAIGFNPHSVVEKDFLSTCTETLNKMSKERDNVA
;
A
#
# COMPACT_ATOMS: atom_id res chain seq x y z
N MET A 1 20.28 -45.43 12.02
CA MET A 1 19.98 -44.00 11.83
C MET A 1 19.01 -43.58 12.93
N SER A 2 19.35 -42.58 13.74
CA SER A 2 18.44 -42.07 14.77
C SER A 2 17.34 -41.23 14.15
N LEU A 3 16.19 -41.06 14.83
CA LEU A 3 15.12 -40.18 14.35
C LEU A 3 15.60 -38.73 14.18
N LYS A 4 16.45 -38.24 15.10
CA LYS A 4 17.07 -36.92 15.01
C LYS A 4 17.87 -36.77 13.71
N ARG A 5 18.71 -37.76 13.38
CA ARG A 5 19.54 -37.69 12.17
C ARG A 5 18.69 -37.80 10.90
N GLU A 6 17.71 -38.70 10.89
CA GLU A 6 16.75 -38.84 9.79
C GLU A 6 15.98 -37.54 9.53
N PHE A 7 15.58 -36.82 10.59
CA PHE A 7 14.93 -35.51 10.50
C PHE A 7 15.85 -34.44 9.90
N ILE A 8 17.09 -34.32 10.39
CA ILE A 8 18.07 -33.34 9.88
C ILE A 8 18.40 -33.61 8.41
N ASP A 9 18.63 -34.88 8.05
CA ASP A 9 18.91 -35.25 6.67
C ASP A 9 17.71 -34.90 5.75
N MET A 10 16.46 -35.06 6.23
CA MET A 10 15.28 -34.64 5.47
C MET A 10 15.10 -33.12 5.39
N LEU A 11 15.45 -32.37 6.45
CA LEU A 11 15.45 -30.91 6.38
C LEU A 11 16.40 -30.41 5.30
N HIS A 12 17.64 -30.93 5.26
CA HIS A 12 18.62 -30.59 4.22
C HIS A 12 18.10 -30.87 2.80
N LEU A 13 17.39 -31.99 2.60
CA LEU A 13 16.74 -32.28 1.31
C LEU A 13 15.70 -31.24 0.89
N ILE A 14 15.12 -30.51 1.85
CA ILE A 14 14.12 -29.46 1.59
C ILE A 14 14.78 -28.10 1.42
N ILE A 15 15.73 -27.74 2.30
CA ILE A 15 16.27 -26.37 2.38
C ILE A 15 17.53 -26.15 1.54
N ASP A 16 18.37 -27.15 1.33
CA ASP A 16 19.63 -26.97 0.59
C ASP A 16 19.38 -26.45 -0.83
N PRO A 17 18.36 -26.94 -1.58
CA PRO A 17 18.03 -26.36 -2.89
C PRO A 17 17.55 -24.91 -2.84
N LEU A 18 17.03 -24.43 -1.69
CA LEU A 18 16.59 -23.05 -1.52
C LEU A 18 17.77 -22.11 -1.20
N LEU A 19 18.82 -22.63 -0.58
CA LEU A 19 20.02 -21.88 -0.22
C LEU A 19 20.95 -21.62 -1.41
N GLU A 20 20.86 -22.39 -2.50
CA GLU A 20 21.69 -22.19 -3.70
C GLU A 20 21.33 -20.91 -4.48
N ASP A 21 20.10 -20.40 -4.31
CA ASP A 21 19.55 -19.26 -5.05
C ASP A 21 19.58 -17.93 -4.26
N GLU A 22 19.96 -17.92 -2.97
CA GLU A 22 19.87 -16.74 -2.09
C GLU A 22 21.25 -16.29 -1.56
N GLU A 23 21.61 -15.00 -1.75
CA GLU A 23 22.87 -14.42 -1.24
C GLU A 23 22.93 -14.27 0.30
N SER A 24 21.82 -14.51 1.01
CA SER A 24 21.71 -14.38 2.47
C SER A 24 21.02 -15.60 3.07
N GLY A 25 21.70 -16.33 3.96
CA GLY A 25 21.17 -17.54 4.61
C GLY A 25 19.98 -17.26 5.52
N TYR A 26 18.77 -17.39 4.99
CA TYR A 26 17.52 -17.27 5.74
C TYR A 26 17.19 -18.51 6.57
N TYR A 27 17.70 -19.68 6.18
CA TYR A 27 17.46 -20.95 6.85
C TYR A 27 18.61 -21.32 7.77
N ASP A 28 18.31 -21.64 9.03
CA ASP A 28 19.32 -22.10 9.98
C ASP A 28 18.85 -23.33 10.76
N ILE A 29 19.77 -24.28 10.96
CA ILE A 29 19.54 -25.49 11.73
C ILE A 29 20.55 -25.51 12.89
N GLU A 30 20.04 -25.32 14.09
CA GLU A 30 20.83 -25.50 15.31
C GLU A 30 20.52 -26.85 15.96
N GLU A 31 21.56 -27.65 16.19
CA GLU A 31 21.46 -28.89 16.94
C GLU A 31 21.76 -28.66 18.43
N ASP A 32 21.03 -29.37 19.30
CA ASP A 32 21.33 -29.42 20.74
C ASP A 32 21.38 -28.03 21.42
N SER A 33 20.62 -27.05 20.90
CA SER A 33 20.64 -25.67 21.34
C SER A 33 19.72 -25.40 22.54
N TYR A 34 20.01 -24.31 23.23
CA TYR A 34 19.18 -23.83 24.34
C TYR A 34 18.28 -22.70 23.85
N ARG A 35 16.98 -22.84 24.11
CA ARG A 35 15.97 -21.87 23.72
C ARG A 35 15.23 -21.29 24.93
N LYS A 36 14.79 -20.06 24.78
CA LYS A 36 13.92 -19.33 25.71
C LYS A 36 12.52 -19.32 25.12
N ILE A 37 11.59 -20.01 25.77
CA ILE A 37 10.21 -20.19 25.30
C ILE A 37 9.27 -19.39 26.20
N CYS A 38 8.51 -18.46 25.63
CA CYS A 38 7.53 -17.66 26.35
C CYS A 38 6.18 -18.38 26.45
N MET A 39 5.76 -18.75 27.66
CA MET A 39 4.51 -19.47 27.89
C MET A 39 3.25 -18.57 27.84
N LYS A 40 3.43 -17.25 27.94
CA LYS A 40 2.34 -16.27 27.85
C LYS A 40 1.70 -16.22 26.46
N TYR A 41 2.51 -16.44 25.42
CA TYR A 41 2.13 -16.34 24.00
C TYR A 41 2.31 -17.68 23.30
N TYR A 42 1.44 -18.63 23.63
CA TYR A 42 1.36 -19.95 22.99
C TYR A 42 2.66 -20.79 22.92
N GLY A 43 3.74 -20.41 23.62
CA GLY A 43 5.03 -21.09 23.57
C GLY A 43 5.99 -20.57 22.51
N GLU A 44 5.94 -19.27 22.18
CA GLU A 44 6.85 -18.65 21.23
C GLU A 44 8.33 -18.71 21.66
N ASP A 45 9.23 -18.92 20.70
CA ASP A 45 10.67 -18.80 20.91
C ASP A 45 11.10 -17.33 20.87
N VAL A 46 11.77 -16.87 21.94
CA VAL A 46 12.25 -15.49 22.09
C VAL A 46 13.78 -15.42 22.28
N THR A 47 14.50 -16.45 21.81
CA THR A 47 15.94 -16.60 22.01
C THR A 47 16.76 -15.55 21.25
N LEU A 48 16.37 -15.23 20.02
CA LEU A 48 17.12 -14.38 19.08
C LEU A 48 16.54 -12.96 18.90
N VAL A 49 15.83 -12.45 19.93
CA VAL A 49 15.29 -11.07 20.10
C VAL A 49 13.85 -10.83 19.61
N ASN A 50 13.09 -10.11 20.45
CA ASN A 50 11.72 -9.55 20.36
C ASN A 50 10.83 -9.97 19.18
N PHE A 51 10.05 -11.03 19.39
CA PHE A 51 8.81 -11.24 18.65
C PHE A 51 7.58 -10.70 19.40
N TYR A 52 6.57 -10.42 18.58
CA TYR A 52 5.43 -9.49 18.66
C TYR A 52 4.79 -9.10 20.00
N GLU A 53 4.92 -9.88 21.07
CA GLU A 53 4.07 -9.69 22.25
C GLU A 53 4.80 -9.81 23.61
N CYS A 54 6.05 -10.30 23.64
CA CYS A 54 6.79 -10.48 24.90
C CYS A 54 7.66 -9.26 25.25
N ASP A 55 7.03 -8.21 25.80
CA ASP A 55 7.71 -6.98 26.27
C ASP A 55 8.69 -7.17 27.44
N SER A 56 8.72 -8.36 28.04
CA SER A 56 9.56 -8.64 29.20
C SER A 56 10.89 -9.26 28.79
N ASP A 57 11.99 -8.68 29.25
CA ASP A 57 13.30 -9.34 29.32
C ASP A 57 13.10 -10.76 29.89
N CYS A 58 13.23 -11.78 29.02
CA CYS A 58 12.91 -13.17 29.35
C CYS A 58 13.73 -13.68 30.55
N SER A 59 14.87 -13.04 30.85
CA SER A 59 15.66 -13.35 32.04
C SER A 59 14.95 -13.04 33.37
N LYS A 60 13.90 -12.22 33.35
CA LYS A 60 13.13 -11.78 34.52
C LYS A 60 11.65 -12.21 34.48
N CYS A 61 11.23 -12.91 33.43
CA CYS A 61 9.85 -13.32 33.23
C CYS A 61 9.59 -14.73 33.80
N SER A 62 8.64 -14.85 34.73
CA SER A 62 8.27 -16.15 35.33
C SER A 62 7.61 -17.11 34.34
N GLU A 63 7.06 -16.60 33.24
CA GLU A 63 6.45 -17.37 32.15
C GLU A 63 7.48 -17.82 31.11
N CYS A 64 8.75 -17.42 31.23
CA CYS A 64 9.81 -17.82 30.32
C CYS A 64 10.46 -19.13 30.77
N LYS A 65 10.42 -20.15 29.92
CA LYS A 65 11.11 -21.43 30.14
C LYS A 65 12.40 -21.46 29.33
N HIS A 66 13.52 -21.66 30.02
CA HIS A 66 14.81 -21.93 29.38
C HIS A 66 15.03 -23.44 29.32
N MET A 67 15.12 -23.99 28.12
CA MET A 67 15.31 -25.43 27.95
C MET A 67 16.14 -25.78 26.72
N LYS A 68 16.74 -26.97 26.79
CA LYS A 68 17.44 -27.57 25.66
C LYS A 68 16.45 -28.20 24.69
N VAL A 69 16.64 -27.96 23.40
CA VAL A 69 15.92 -28.60 22.29
C VAL A 69 16.91 -29.41 21.46
N ASP A 70 16.43 -30.46 20.79
CA ASP A 70 17.32 -31.36 20.05
C ASP A 70 17.69 -30.80 18.69
N VAL A 71 16.71 -30.17 18.03
CA VAL A 71 16.87 -29.44 16.77
C VAL A 71 16.01 -28.19 16.84
N SER A 72 16.56 -27.08 16.39
CA SER A 72 15.86 -25.83 16.19
C SER A 72 16.05 -25.40 14.74
N PHE A 73 14.96 -25.08 14.07
CA PHE A 73 14.95 -24.70 12.67
C PHE A 73 14.35 -23.31 12.54
N PHE A 74 15.12 -22.38 11.97
CA PHE A 74 14.65 -21.06 11.58
C PHE A 74 14.36 -21.07 10.08
N ASP A 75 13.13 -20.70 9.70
CA ASP A 75 12.67 -20.69 8.30
C ASP A 75 12.69 -19.30 7.64
N GLY A 76 13.37 -18.33 8.25
CA GLY A 76 13.41 -16.94 7.81
C GLY A 76 12.37 -16.05 8.49
N GLU A 77 11.30 -16.65 9.04
CA GLU A 77 10.23 -15.92 9.72
C GLU A 77 9.96 -16.48 11.13
N TRP A 78 9.94 -17.80 11.28
CA TRP A 78 9.60 -18.49 12.52
C TRP A 78 10.68 -19.49 12.95
N THR A 79 10.88 -19.58 14.26
CA THR A 79 11.73 -20.61 14.86
C THR A 79 10.88 -21.77 15.34
N ARG A 80 11.10 -22.95 14.78
CA ARG A 80 10.43 -24.20 15.16
C ARG A 80 11.38 -25.08 15.95
N ASN A 81 10.91 -25.54 17.11
CA ASN A 81 11.72 -26.29 18.06
C ASN A 81 11.25 -27.72 18.21
N TYR A 82 12.18 -28.67 18.14
CA TYR A 82 11.88 -30.10 18.12
C TYR A 82 12.57 -30.84 19.27
N LEU A 83 11.85 -31.83 19.80
CA LEU A 83 12.34 -32.76 20.84
C LEU A 83 12.03 -34.19 20.43
N PHE A 84 13.05 -35.04 20.35
CA PHE A 84 12.93 -36.43 19.95
C PHE A 84 12.72 -37.31 21.19
N GLY A 85 11.63 -38.09 21.19
CA GLY A 85 11.24 -38.91 22.33
C GLY A 85 10.13 -38.27 23.16
N ASN A 86 10.29 -38.18 24.48
CA ASN A 86 9.17 -37.84 25.36
C ASN A 86 8.59 -36.44 25.08
N LYS A 87 7.27 -36.31 25.30
CA LYS A 87 6.56 -35.06 25.04
C LYS A 87 7.08 -33.98 26.00
N PRO A 88 7.53 -32.82 25.52
CA PRO A 88 7.90 -31.71 26.40
C PRO A 88 6.66 -31.21 27.13
N ASP A 89 6.82 -30.84 28.39
CA ASP A 89 5.80 -30.12 29.18
C ASP A 89 5.84 -28.61 28.91
N VAL A 90 5.99 -28.25 27.64
CA VAL A 90 6.21 -26.89 27.15
C VAL A 90 5.47 -26.75 25.81
N LYS A 91 4.60 -25.74 25.70
CA LYS A 91 3.89 -25.41 24.46
C LYS A 91 4.88 -24.79 23.47
N GLY A 92 4.60 -24.88 22.18
CA GLY A 92 5.49 -24.36 21.12
C GLY A 92 6.71 -25.25 20.79
N ILE A 93 6.80 -26.43 21.41
CA ILE A 93 7.82 -27.44 21.06
C ILE A 93 7.14 -28.67 20.49
N ILE A 94 7.66 -29.16 19.37
CA ILE A 94 7.09 -30.23 18.57
C ILE A 94 7.78 -31.56 18.94
N PRO A 95 7.10 -32.50 19.61
CA PRO A 95 7.66 -33.80 19.94
C PRO A 95 7.62 -34.77 18.76
N ILE A 96 8.76 -35.42 18.47
CA ILE A 96 8.87 -36.47 17.46
C ILE A 96 9.26 -37.79 18.13
N LYS A 97 8.28 -38.68 18.34
CA LYS A 97 8.47 -39.97 19.02
C LYS A 97 8.76 -41.12 18.07
N ASN A 98 8.32 -41.00 16.82
CA ASN A 98 8.37 -42.08 15.85
C ASN A 98 8.39 -41.53 14.43
N ARG A 99 8.72 -42.41 13.48
CA ARG A 99 8.79 -42.07 12.06
C ARG A 99 7.49 -41.51 11.48
N LYS A 100 6.32 -41.96 11.97
CA LYS A 100 5.04 -41.44 11.48
C LYS A 100 4.89 -39.95 11.80
N GLN A 101 5.26 -39.53 13.02
CA GLN A 101 5.25 -38.11 13.39
C GLN A 101 6.30 -37.32 12.63
N LEU A 102 7.51 -37.88 12.45
CA LEU A 102 8.56 -37.28 11.64
C LEU A 102 8.08 -37.00 10.22
N MET A 103 7.52 -38.00 9.54
CA MET A 103 7.02 -37.86 8.17
C MET A 103 5.89 -36.82 8.08
N ASN A 104 4.92 -36.85 9.00
CA ASN A 104 3.85 -35.87 9.02
C ASN A 104 4.40 -34.44 9.17
N GLU A 105 5.36 -34.24 10.08
CA GLU A 105 6.00 -32.95 10.28
C GLU A 105 6.75 -32.48 9.03
N MET A 106 7.51 -33.36 8.38
CA MET A 106 8.18 -33.05 7.11
C MET A 106 7.19 -32.66 6.01
N PHE A 107 6.04 -33.34 5.92
CA PHE A 107 5.00 -32.96 4.96
C PHE A 107 4.39 -31.59 5.27
N HIS A 108 4.18 -31.26 6.55
CA HIS A 108 3.69 -29.94 6.96
C HIS A 108 4.71 -28.85 6.64
N LEU A 109 5.96 -29.01 7.07
CA LEU A 109 7.06 -28.08 6.77
C LEU A 109 7.22 -27.83 5.28
N LYS A 110 7.28 -28.90 4.48
CA LYS A 110 7.40 -28.78 3.03
C LYS A 110 6.23 -27.98 2.45
N LYS A 111 5.00 -28.28 2.88
CA LYS A 111 3.81 -27.57 2.41
C LYS A 111 3.84 -26.08 2.78
N ASP A 112 4.27 -25.75 4.00
CA ASP A 112 4.36 -24.36 4.46
C ASP A 112 5.41 -23.57 3.64
N LEU A 113 6.60 -24.18 3.41
CA LEU A 113 7.66 -23.56 2.61
C LEU A 113 7.25 -23.40 1.14
N GLU A 114 6.60 -24.42 0.55
CA GLU A 114 6.05 -24.32 -0.81
C GLU A 114 4.98 -23.23 -0.90
N TYR A 115 4.09 -23.14 0.10
CA TYR A 115 3.09 -22.08 0.17
C TYR A 115 3.72 -20.69 0.23
N TYR A 116 4.74 -20.48 1.06
CA TYR A 116 5.43 -19.20 1.16
C TYR A 116 6.12 -18.82 -0.15
N LYS A 117 6.76 -19.79 -0.82
CA LYS A 117 7.36 -19.58 -2.14
C LYS A 117 6.31 -19.17 -3.18
N ASP A 118 5.18 -19.87 -3.22
CA ASP A 118 4.08 -19.57 -4.12
C ASP A 118 3.47 -18.19 -3.81
N PHE A 119 3.35 -17.85 -2.53
CA PHE A 119 2.92 -16.52 -2.07
C PHE A 119 3.87 -15.41 -2.52
N CYS A 120 5.19 -15.57 -2.36
CA CYS A 120 6.17 -14.59 -2.82
C CYS A 120 6.16 -14.43 -4.34
N ALA A 121 6.00 -15.52 -5.10
CA ALA A 121 5.86 -15.47 -6.54
C ALA A 121 4.57 -14.74 -6.97
N GLU A 122 3.45 -14.99 -6.27
CA GLU A 122 2.20 -14.29 -6.50
C GLU A 122 2.31 -12.80 -6.16
N PHE A 123 2.94 -12.47 -5.02
CA PHE A 123 3.21 -11.10 -4.61
C PHE A 123 4.05 -10.37 -5.66
N GLY A 124 5.13 -10.97 -6.15
CA GLY A 124 5.97 -10.38 -7.19
C GLY A 124 5.18 -10.09 -8.47
N LYS A 125 4.31 -11.00 -8.90
CA LYS A 125 3.44 -10.78 -10.05
C LYS A 125 2.45 -9.63 -9.82
N ARG A 126 1.78 -9.62 -8.66
CA ARG A 126 0.81 -8.58 -8.30
C ARG A 126 1.49 -7.21 -8.16
N TYR A 127 2.72 -7.17 -7.64
CA TYR A 127 3.52 -5.95 -7.52
C TYR A 127 3.68 -5.28 -8.88
N ASP A 128 4.10 -6.02 -9.89
CA ASP A 128 4.28 -5.50 -11.25
C ASP A 128 2.96 -5.07 -11.87
N ASP A 129 1.90 -5.87 -11.72
CA ASP A 129 0.56 -5.56 -12.23
C ASP A 129 0.01 -4.25 -11.61
N TYR A 130 0.20 -4.07 -10.31
CA TYR A 130 -0.25 -2.86 -9.60
C TYR A 130 0.61 -1.64 -9.88
N LEU A 131 1.92 -1.81 -10.03
CA LEU A 131 2.79 -0.72 -10.45
C LEU A 131 2.44 -0.27 -11.86
N GLN A 132 2.19 -1.20 -12.78
CA GLN A 132 1.74 -0.89 -14.14
C GLN A 132 0.40 -0.14 -14.11
N TYR A 133 -0.57 -0.62 -13.32
CA TYR A 133 -1.85 0.08 -13.13
C TYR A 133 -1.66 1.50 -12.60
N ALA A 134 -0.77 1.70 -11.61
CA ALA A 134 -0.46 3.01 -11.06
C ALA A 134 0.14 3.96 -12.11
N ARG A 135 1.03 3.46 -12.98
CA ARG A 135 1.59 4.23 -14.10
C ARG A 135 0.51 4.66 -15.09
N GLU A 136 -0.37 3.74 -15.47
CA GLU A 136 -1.49 4.02 -16.38
C GLU A 136 -2.42 5.09 -15.80
N PHE A 137 -2.76 4.98 -14.51
CA PHE A 137 -3.58 5.97 -13.83
C PHE A 137 -2.88 7.34 -13.71
N ALA A 138 -1.59 7.38 -13.36
CA ALA A 138 -0.83 8.62 -13.29
C ALA A 138 -0.70 9.29 -14.66
N LYS A 139 -0.58 8.50 -15.74
CA LYS A 139 -0.60 8.98 -17.11
C LYS A 139 -1.98 9.57 -17.47
N GLN A 140 -3.06 8.87 -17.13
CA GLN A 140 -4.42 9.38 -17.31
C GLN A 140 -4.62 10.72 -16.59
N LEU A 141 -4.25 10.81 -15.31
CA LEU A 141 -4.29 12.06 -14.54
C LEU A 141 -3.53 13.18 -15.24
N LYS A 142 -2.31 12.90 -15.71
CA LYS A 142 -1.49 13.89 -16.42
C LYS A 142 -2.16 14.38 -17.71
N GLU A 143 -2.74 13.47 -18.49
CA GLU A 143 -3.42 13.77 -19.75
C GLU A 143 -4.72 14.56 -19.55
N ASP A 144 -5.50 14.21 -18.53
CA ASP A 144 -6.75 14.90 -18.18
C ASP A 144 -6.49 16.35 -17.74
N PHE A 145 -5.29 16.64 -17.25
CA PHE A 145 -4.83 17.96 -16.80
C PHE A 145 -3.93 18.69 -17.81
N VAL A 146 -4.13 18.43 -19.10
CA VAL A 146 -3.55 19.24 -20.17
C VAL A 146 -4.52 20.35 -20.56
N TYR A 147 -4.07 21.60 -20.40
CA TYR A 147 -4.77 22.80 -20.85
C TYR A 147 -4.29 23.17 -22.26
N VAL A 148 -5.21 23.54 -23.16
CA VAL A 148 -4.86 23.91 -24.55
C VAL A 148 -5.20 25.37 -24.82
N MET A 149 -4.22 26.16 -25.26
CA MET A 149 -4.41 27.58 -25.61
C MET A 149 -3.68 27.89 -26.92
N ASP A 150 -4.35 28.57 -27.85
CA ASP A 150 -3.78 28.97 -29.14
C ASP A 150 -3.13 27.82 -29.95
N GLY A 151 -3.63 26.58 -29.76
CA GLY A 151 -3.12 25.38 -30.43
C GLY A 151 -1.94 24.71 -29.70
N GLU A 152 -1.45 25.28 -28.60
CA GLU A 152 -0.39 24.71 -27.77
C GLU A 152 -0.97 24.00 -26.53
N SER A 153 -0.34 22.91 -26.13
CA SER A 153 -0.73 22.09 -24.97
C SER A 153 0.20 22.34 -23.78
N TYR A 154 -0.38 22.60 -22.62
CA TYR A 154 0.32 22.91 -21.38
C TYR A 154 -0.09 21.91 -20.30
N SER A 155 0.86 21.09 -19.84
CA SER A 155 0.66 20.18 -18.70
C SER A 155 0.56 21.01 -17.42
N THR A 156 -0.54 20.85 -16.69
CA THR A 156 -0.74 21.59 -15.42
C THR A 156 -0.33 20.78 -14.19
N LEU A 157 -0.07 19.48 -14.34
CA LEU A 157 0.42 18.61 -13.26
C LEU A 157 1.89 18.23 -13.48
N ALA A 158 2.68 18.33 -12.41
CA ALA A 158 4.08 17.93 -12.33
C ALA A 158 4.27 16.47 -11.85
N ILE A 159 3.57 15.51 -12.47
CA ILE A 159 3.72 14.07 -12.18
C ILE A 159 4.57 13.35 -13.24
N ASP A 160 5.45 12.45 -12.78
CA ASP A 160 6.21 11.53 -13.61
C ASP A 160 5.64 10.10 -13.45
N PRO A 161 4.83 9.61 -14.41
CA PRO A 161 4.25 8.28 -14.32
C PRO A 161 5.30 7.17 -14.21
N GLU A 162 6.51 7.36 -14.73
CA GLU A 162 7.55 6.31 -14.71
C GLU A 162 8.28 6.21 -13.37
N ARG A 163 8.13 7.21 -12.50
CA ARG A 163 8.89 7.35 -11.24
C ARG A 163 7.97 7.62 -10.05
N LEU A 164 6.97 6.76 -9.88
CA LEU A 164 6.06 6.82 -8.74
C LEU A 164 6.71 6.21 -7.49
N PRO A 165 6.72 6.92 -6.34
CA PRO A 165 7.38 6.44 -5.12
C PRO A 165 6.46 5.49 -4.32
N ILE A 166 6.06 4.36 -4.92
CA ILE A 166 5.10 3.42 -4.31
C ILE A 166 5.85 2.26 -3.65
N VAL A 167 5.42 1.91 -2.43
CA VAL A 167 5.84 0.70 -1.71
C VAL A 167 4.61 -0.12 -1.33
N PHE A 168 4.61 -1.39 -1.73
CA PHE A 168 3.55 -2.34 -1.40
C PHE A 168 3.95 -3.17 -0.18
N HIS A 169 3.03 -3.28 0.77
CA HIS A 169 3.20 -4.05 2.00
C HIS A 169 2.17 -5.17 2.02
N THR A 170 2.60 -6.37 2.41
CA THR A 170 1.72 -7.55 2.52
C THR A 170 0.80 -7.47 3.74
N ASP A 171 1.22 -6.73 4.77
CA ASP A 171 0.52 -6.59 6.04
C ASP A 171 0.10 -5.13 6.29
N TYR A 172 -0.71 -4.88 7.31
CA TYR A 172 -1.11 -3.53 7.72
C TYR A 172 0.02 -2.77 8.41
N ARG A 173 -0.03 -1.44 8.42
CA ARG A 173 0.86 -0.64 9.28
C ARG A 173 0.59 -0.96 10.75
N LYS A 174 1.54 -1.60 11.42
CA LYS A 174 1.54 -1.76 12.87
C LYS A 174 2.02 -0.45 13.50
N ASP A 175 1.10 0.47 13.81
CA ASP A 175 1.45 1.60 14.68
C ASP A 175 1.78 1.05 16.06
N THR A 176 3.05 1.12 16.45
CA THR A 176 3.50 0.83 17.82
C THR A 176 2.93 1.81 18.85
N ASP A 177 2.25 2.88 18.41
CA ASP A 177 1.52 3.82 19.24
C ASP A 177 0.03 3.43 19.32
N LEU A 178 -0.24 2.41 20.14
CA LEU A 178 -1.57 1.93 20.53
C LEU A 178 -2.43 3.00 21.24
N LYS A 179 -2.93 3.99 20.49
CA LYS A 179 -4.05 4.85 20.92
C LYS A 179 -5.16 5.01 19.87
N SER A 180 -4.92 4.74 18.59
CA SER A 180 -5.96 4.74 17.56
C SER A 180 -6.06 3.36 16.89
N LYS A 181 -7.20 2.70 17.05
CA LYS A 181 -7.57 1.48 16.31
C LYS A 181 -8.00 1.84 14.87
N THR A 182 -7.11 2.46 14.10
CA THR A 182 -7.35 2.77 12.70
C THR A 182 -6.42 1.91 11.86
N PHE A 183 -6.96 0.88 11.23
CA PHE A 183 -6.22 0.10 10.24
C PHE A 183 -6.00 1.00 9.03
N VAL A 184 -4.77 1.50 8.87
CA VAL A 184 -4.38 2.32 7.72
C VAL A 184 -4.08 1.38 6.57
N ALA A 185 -4.90 1.49 5.54
CA ALA A 185 -4.89 0.55 4.43
C ALA A 185 -3.99 1.07 3.28
N GLY A 186 -3.77 2.38 3.22
CA GLY A 186 -2.77 3.08 2.40
C GLY A 186 -2.46 4.44 3.04
N ASN A 187 -1.31 5.03 2.72
CA ASN A 187 -1.06 6.43 3.02
C ASN A 187 0.02 7.05 2.13
N MET A 188 -0.09 8.36 1.90
CA MET A 188 0.99 9.19 1.39
C MET A 188 1.72 9.86 2.56
N THR A 189 3.04 9.75 2.60
CA THR A 189 3.88 10.36 3.64
C THR A 189 4.97 11.20 3.00
N ALA A 190 5.20 12.39 3.54
CA ALA A 190 6.32 13.24 3.16
C ALA A 190 7.30 13.38 4.33
N VAL A 191 8.54 12.93 4.13
CA VAL A 191 9.64 13.10 5.09
C VAL A 191 10.71 13.98 4.44
N GLY A 192 10.72 15.26 4.83
CA GLY A 192 11.61 16.25 4.22
C GLY A 192 11.30 16.48 2.75
N MET A 193 12.24 16.14 1.85
CA MET A 193 12.08 16.29 0.39
C MET A 193 11.56 15.03 -0.31
N GLN A 194 11.39 13.91 0.41
CA GLN A 194 10.94 12.65 -0.16
C GLN A 194 9.47 12.41 0.19
N SER A 195 8.69 12.02 -0.80
CA SER A 195 7.33 11.53 -0.62
C SER A 195 7.25 10.05 -0.99
N LEU A 196 6.46 9.30 -0.24
CA LEU A 196 6.28 7.86 -0.35
C LEU A 196 4.80 7.55 -0.28
N ILE A 197 4.33 6.70 -1.20
CA ILE A 197 2.98 6.14 -1.22
C ILE A 197 3.10 4.70 -0.70
N ASN A 198 2.48 4.42 0.44
CA ASN A 198 2.39 3.06 0.95
C ASN A 198 1.02 2.48 0.64
N ILE A 199 1.01 1.26 0.11
CA ILE A 199 -0.20 0.46 -0.11
C ILE A 199 -0.08 -0.78 0.75
N TYR A 200 -0.86 -0.85 1.83
CA TYR A 200 -0.89 -1.97 2.75
C TYR A 200 -1.88 -3.05 2.29
N CYS A 201 -1.74 -4.26 2.86
CA CYS A 201 -2.57 -5.42 2.53
C CYS A 201 -2.72 -5.66 1.03
N CYS A 202 -1.66 -5.48 0.24
CA CYS A 202 -1.72 -5.53 -1.24
C CYS A 202 -2.13 -6.91 -1.81
N MET A 203 -2.26 -7.93 -0.96
CA MET A 203 -2.78 -9.25 -1.31
C MET A 203 -4.30 -9.36 -1.22
N ASP A 204 -5.01 -8.30 -0.80
CA ASP A 204 -6.48 -8.21 -0.79
C ASP A 204 -7.07 -8.21 -2.20
N ALA A 205 -8.40 -8.03 -2.29
CA ALA A 205 -9.11 -8.02 -3.56
C ALA A 205 -8.58 -6.91 -4.49
N GLU A 206 -8.28 -7.28 -5.74
CA GLU A 206 -7.70 -6.39 -6.76
C GLU A 206 -8.46 -5.07 -6.90
N LYS A 207 -9.79 -5.10 -6.83
CA LYS A 207 -10.65 -3.91 -6.92
C LYS A 207 -10.33 -2.90 -5.81
N GLU A 208 -10.14 -3.38 -4.59
CA GLU A 208 -9.87 -2.54 -3.41
C GLU A 208 -8.47 -1.93 -3.50
N ILE A 209 -7.48 -2.72 -3.94
CA ILE A 209 -6.10 -2.23 -4.14
C ILE A 209 -6.04 -1.18 -5.24
N LYS A 210 -6.72 -1.40 -6.37
CA LYS A 210 -6.78 -0.40 -7.45
C LYS A 210 -7.46 0.89 -6.98
N GLN A 211 -8.55 0.80 -6.22
CA GLN A 211 -9.20 1.98 -5.66
C GLN A 211 -8.28 2.76 -4.72
N ARG A 212 -7.58 2.04 -3.83
CA ARG A 212 -6.61 2.62 -2.91
C ARG A 212 -5.43 3.26 -3.63
N LEU A 213 -4.92 2.63 -4.69
CA LEU A 213 -3.88 3.22 -5.54
C LEU A 213 -4.34 4.55 -6.13
N ARG A 214 -5.58 4.63 -6.64
CA ARG A 214 -6.13 5.88 -7.16
C ARG A 214 -6.20 6.94 -6.06
N HIS A 215 -6.65 6.58 -4.88
CA HIS A 215 -6.77 7.47 -3.72
C HIS A 215 -5.42 8.10 -3.35
N GLU A 216 -4.41 7.27 -3.09
CA GLU A 216 -3.09 7.75 -2.69
C GLU A 216 -2.35 8.50 -3.81
N LEU A 217 -2.55 8.10 -5.07
CA LEU A 217 -1.97 8.80 -6.22
C LEU A 217 -2.57 10.18 -6.42
N ILE A 218 -3.86 10.36 -6.12
CA ILE A 218 -4.49 11.69 -6.11
C ILE A 218 -3.85 12.55 -5.02
N HIS A 219 -3.71 12.07 -3.78
CA HIS A 219 -3.02 12.81 -2.71
C HIS A 219 -1.61 13.23 -3.13
N TYR A 220 -0.81 12.26 -3.60
CA TYR A 220 0.55 12.53 -4.05
C TYR A 220 0.58 13.58 -5.16
N CYS A 221 -0.30 13.47 -6.14
CA CYS A 221 -0.38 14.41 -7.25
C CYS A 221 -0.73 15.82 -6.78
N LEU A 222 -1.72 15.98 -5.91
CA LEU A 222 -2.11 17.27 -5.36
C LEU A 222 -1.00 17.87 -4.50
N TYR A 223 -0.36 17.04 -3.67
CA TYR A 223 0.76 17.44 -2.81
C TYR A 223 1.94 18.02 -3.60
N ILE A 224 2.43 17.30 -4.63
CA ILE A 224 3.59 17.78 -5.43
C ILE A 224 3.26 19.04 -6.24
N ASN A 225 1.98 19.28 -6.53
CA ASN A 225 1.50 20.48 -7.21
C ASN A 225 1.09 21.61 -6.25
N LYS A 226 1.29 21.44 -4.94
CA LYS A 226 1.02 22.44 -3.88
C LYS A 226 -0.44 22.91 -3.83
N THR A 227 -1.37 22.02 -4.16
CA THR A 227 -2.80 22.26 -3.99
C THR A 227 -3.30 21.68 -2.66
N LYS A 228 -4.55 21.97 -2.33
CA LYS A 228 -5.31 21.22 -1.33
C LYS A 228 -5.27 19.72 -1.64
N HIS A 229 -5.02 18.89 -0.62
CA HIS A 229 -4.73 17.47 -0.77
C HIS A 229 -5.06 16.65 0.49
N ASP A 230 -5.77 17.18 1.47
CA ASP A 230 -6.21 16.43 2.65
C ASP A 230 -7.46 15.58 2.32
N ASP A 231 -7.71 14.51 3.08
CA ASP A 231 -8.83 13.58 2.85
C ASP A 231 -10.20 14.27 2.89
N ASP A 232 -10.29 15.41 3.59
CA ASP A 232 -11.51 16.20 3.79
C ASP A 232 -11.57 17.47 2.91
N ASP A 233 -10.63 17.63 1.96
CA ASP A 233 -10.63 18.75 1.00
C ASP A 233 -11.61 18.53 -0.17
N ALA A 234 -12.31 19.59 -0.58
CA ALA A 234 -13.29 19.53 -1.67
C ALA A 234 -12.68 19.09 -3.02
N LEU A 235 -11.47 19.57 -3.34
CA LEU A 235 -10.77 19.15 -4.57
C LEU A 235 -10.47 17.65 -4.54
N PHE A 236 -10.02 17.15 -3.40
CA PHE A 236 -9.70 15.73 -3.24
C PHE A 236 -10.95 14.87 -3.43
N HIS A 237 -12.06 15.24 -2.78
CA HIS A 237 -13.36 14.59 -2.96
C HIS A 237 -13.86 14.62 -4.41
N ALA A 238 -13.71 15.74 -5.11
CA ALA A 238 -14.09 15.87 -6.52
C ALA A 238 -13.31 14.90 -7.41
N LEU A 239 -11.98 14.80 -7.21
CA LEU A 239 -11.16 13.85 -7.95
C LEU A 239 -11.47 12.40 -7.58
N CYS A 240 -11.74 12.12 -6.30
CA CYS A 240 -12.18 10.79 -5.86
C CYS A 240 -13.48 10.35 -6.54
N GLN A 241 -14.43 11.27 -6.74
CA GLN A 241 -15.65 10.99 -7.47
C GLN A 241 -15.39 10.76 -8.96
N ILE A 242 -14.56 11.59 -9.59
CA ILE A 242 -14.25 11.49 -11.04
C ILE A 242 -13.54 10.17 -11.36
N TYR A 243 -12.64 9.73 -10.48
CA TYR A 243 -11.77 8.57 -10.73
C TYR A 243 -12.14 7.33 -9.89
N ASP A 244 -13.29 7.31 -9.21
CA ASP A 244 -13.72 6.19 -8.36
C ASP A 244 -12.65 5.79 -7.32
N ALA A 245 -12.03 6.78 -6.66
CA ALA A 245 -10.95 6.56 -5.70
C ALA A 245 -11.43 6.45 -4.24
N ASN A 246 -12.70 6.79 -3.98
CA ASN A 246 -13.34 6.85 -2.66
C ASN A 246 -12.66 7.81 -1.66
N ALA A 247 -13.39 8.76 -1.09
CA ALA A 247 -12.87 9.64 -0.03
C ALA A 247 -13.32 9.09 1.33
N TYR A 248 -12.40 8.97 2.28
CA TYR A 248 -12.67 8.30 3.56
C TYR A 248 -13.18 9.26 4.64
N GLU A 249 -12.69 10.49 4.65
CA GLU A 249 -13.09 11.49 5.65
C GLU A 249 -14.31 12.31 5.19
N LYS A 250 -14.98 12.92 6.16
CA LYS A 250 -16.11 13.79 5.90
C LYS A 250 -15.60 15.22 5.80
N MET A 251 -15.91 15.89 4.69
CA MET A 251 -15.63 17.32 4.52
C MET A 251 -16.22 18.17 5.66
N PRO A 252 -15.47 19.15 6.19
CA PRO A 252 -16.02 20.19 7.04
C PRO A 252 -17.01 21.07 6.25
N ASP A 253 -17.85 21.84 6.96
CA ASP A 253 -18.93 22.62 6.35
C ASP A 253 -18.44 23.58 5.24
N GLU A 254 -17.26 24.19 5.40
CA GLU A 254 -16.68 25.10 4.41
C GLU A 254 -16.28 24.37 3.11
N GLU A 255 -15.61 23.22 3.21
CA GLU A 255 -15.24 22.38 2.06
C GLU A 255 -16.49 21.77 1.40
N GLN A 256 -17.48 21.35 2.19
CA GLN A 256 -18.74 20.85 1.65
C GLN A 256 -19.45 21.91 0.80
N ILE A 257 -19.47 23.18 1.23
CA ILE A 257 -20.04 24.29 0.46
C ILE A 257 -19.28 24.49 -0.87
N LEU A 258 -17.95 24.37 -0.85
CA LEU A 258 -17.13 24.46 -2.07
C LEU A 258 -17.41 23.31 -3.03
N TYR A 259 -17.49 22.08 -2.49
CA TYR A 259 -17.80 20.88 -3.26
C TYR A 259 -19.20 20.92 -3.88
N ASP A 260 -20.22 21.38 -3.14
CA ASP A 260 -21.59 21.51 -3.65
C ASP A 260 -21.67 22.54 -4.80
N LYS A 261 -20.94 23.65 -4.67
CA LYS A 261 -20.84 24.66 -5.75
C LYS A 261 -20.12 24.09 -6.98
N PHE A 262 -19.06 23.31 -6.77
CA PHE A 262 -18.38 22.61 -7.86
C PHE A 262 -19.32 21.66 -8.59
N ASN A 263 -20.05 20.80 -7.87
CA ASN A 263 -21.00 19.87 -8.48
C ASN A 263 -22.06 20.60 -9.30
N ALA A 264 -22.65 21.67 -8.76
CA ALA A 264 -23.62 22.48 -9.50
C ALA A 264 -23.02 23.12 -10.76
N ALA A 265 -21.78 23.62 -10.70
CA ALA A 265 -21.09 24.17 -11.86
C ALA A 265 -20.73 23.09 -12.89
N PHE A 266 -20.31 21.92 -12.43
CA PHE A 266 -19.94 20.77 -13.25
C PHE A 266 -21.16 20.18 -13.97
N ASP A 267 -22.30 20.06 -13.29
CA ASP A 267 -23.58 19.65 -13.90
C ASP A 267 -24.03 20.63 -14.99
N ASN A 268 -23.90 21.94 -14.74
CA ASN A 268 -24.19 22.96 -15.74
C ASN A 268 -23.25 22.87 -16.95
N LEU A 269 -21.96 22.60 -16.72
CA LEU A 269 -20.99 22.38 -17.79
C LEU A 269 -21.35 21.15 -18.64
N ASN A 270 -21.74 20.05 -17.99
CA ASN A 270 -22.21 18.83 -18.67
C ASN A 270 -23.47 19.09 -19.51
N ALA A 271 -24.45 19.82 -18.96
CA ALA A 271 -25.65 20.20 -19.71
C ALA A 271 -25.33 21.10 -20.92
N LEU A 272 -24.35 22.00 -20.80
CA LEU A 272 -23.88 22.84 -21.90
C LEU A 272 -23.17 22.02 -22.98
N LYS A 273 -22.31 21.08 -22.60
CA LYS A 273 -21.66 20.14 -23.51
C LYS A 273 -22.69 19.39 -24.35
N GLU A 274 -23.70 18.81 -23.71
CA GLU A 274 -24.79 18.10 -24.41
C GLU A 274 -25.57 19.02 -25.36
N LYS A 275 -25.95 20.22 -24.90
CA LYS A 275 -26.69 21.19 -25.71
C LYS A 275 -25.90 21.66 -26.94
N GLN A 276 -24.58 21.77 -26.80
CA GLN A 276 -23.67 22.19 -27.88
C GLN A 276 -23.12 21.02 -28.69
N LYS A 277 -23.44 19.77 -28.32
CA LYS A 277 -22.90 18.55 -28.94
C LYS A 277 -21.37 18.52 -28.96
N LEU A 278 -20.75 18.98 -27.88
CA LEU A 278 -19.31 18.91 -27.72
C LEU A 278 -18.89 17.47 -27.40
N GLU A 279 -17.82 17.01 -28.03
CA GLU A 279 -17.16 15.75 -27.70
C GLU A 279 -16.42 15.87 -26.34
N GLU A 280 -16.15 14.75 -25.68
CA GLU A 280 -15.46 14.72 -24.37
C GLU A 280 -14.05 15.34 -24.44
N ASP A 281 -13.39 15.19 -25.58
CA ASP A 281 -12.05 15.69 -25.87
C ASP A 281 -12.05 17.12 -26.43
N SER A 282 -13.22 17.76 -26.54
CA SER A 282 -13.34 19.16 -26.93
C SER A 282 -12.46 20.04 -26.04
N THR A 283 -11.56 20.80 -26.66
CA THR A 283 -10.70 21.77 -25.98
C THR A 283 -11.48 22.70 -25.05
N ALA A 284 -12.62 23.20 -25.51
CA ALA A 284 -13.45 24.13 -24.74
C ALA A 284 -13.99 23.47 -23.45
N TYR A 285 -14.50 22.24 -23.56
CA TYR A 285 -15.04 21.52 -22.42
C TYR A 285 -13.93 21.07 -21.45
N ARG A 286 -12.82 20.53 -21.96
CA ARG A 286 -11.65 20.16 -21.15
C ARG A 286 -11.09 21.33 -20.36
N ASN A 287 -10.85 22.46 -21.03
CA ASN A 287 -10.35 23.66 -20.37
C ASN A 287 -11.33 24.16 -19.29
N ALA A 288 -12.63 24.18 -19.57
CA ALA A 288 -13.64 24.59 -18.59
C ALA A 288 -13.68 23.66 -17.37
N LYS A 289 -13.59 22.34 -17.57
CA LYS A 289 -13.50 21.35 -16.49
C LYS A 289 -12.28 21.60 -15.61
N LEU A 290 -11.12 21.85 -16.21
CA LEU A 290 -9.89 22.15 -15.46
C LEU A 290 -10.00 23.44 -14.65
N ILE A 291 -10.61 24.49 -15.21
CA ILE A 291 -10.85 25.75 -14.49
C ILE A 291 -11.67 25.51 -13.23
N LEU A 292 -12.74 24.71 -13.31
CA LEU A 292 -13.57 24.38 -12.16
C LEU A 292 -12.78 23.63 -11.08
N LEU A 293 -11.95 22.66 -11.47
CA LEU A 293 -11.10 21.91 -10.54
C LEU A 293 -10.08 22.82 -9.87
N PHE A 294 -9.39 23.69 -10.62
CA PHE A 294 -8.43 24.64 -10.05
C PHE A 294 -9.08 25.67 -9.12
N ALA A 295 -10.32 26.09 -9.42
CA ALA A 295 -11.03 27.06 -8.59
C ALA A 295 -11.32 26.55 -7.18
N ILE A 296 -11.61 25.26 -7.01
CA ILE A 296 -11.81 24.65 -5.68
C ILE A 296 -10.51 24.16 -5.04
N GLY A 297 -9.50 23.88 -5.86
CA GLY A 297 -8.16 23.48 -5.43
C GLY A 297 -7.27 24.58 -4.89
N PHE A 298 -7.68 25.84 -5.08
CA PHE A 298 -6.89 27.02 -4.82
C PHE A 298 -6.34 27.04 -3.39
N ASN A 299 -5.00 27.05 -3.29
CA ASN A 299 -4.30 27.28 -2.04
C ASN A 299 -3.71 28.70 -2.09
N PRO A 300 -4.16 29.65 -1.26
CA PRO A 300 -3.76 31.07 -1.33
C PRO A 300 -2.25 31.35 -1.16
N HIS A 301 -1.43 30.32 -0.92
CA HIS A 301 0.02 30.39 -0.78
C HIS A 301 0.82 29.88 -2.00
N SER A 302 0.16 29.47 -3.09
CA SER A 302 0.80 28.94 -4.31
C SER A 302 1.13 30.05 -5.34
N VAL A 303 2.38 30.07 -5.83
CA VAL A 303 2.94 31.13 -6.69
C VAL A 303 2.47 31.03 -8.16
N VAL A 304 1.81 29.93 -8.55
CA VAL A 304 1.44 29.60 -9.94
C VAL A 304 0.14 30.31 -10.40
N GLU A 305 -0.58 30.97 -9.50
CA GLU A 305 -2.03 31.11 -9.66
C GLU A 305 -2.54 32.44 -10.24
N LYS A 306 -1.82 33.56 -10.16
CA LYS A 306 -2.38 34.85 -10.66
C LYS A 306 -2.53 34.91 -12.18
N ASP A 307 -1.49 34.50 -12.90
CA ASP A 307 -1.48 34.57 -14.36
C ASP A 307 -2.44 33.51 -14.94
N PHE A 308 -2.55 32.34 -14.31
CA PHE A 308 -3.47 31.28 -14.72
C PHE A 308 -4.94 31.66 -14.49
N LEU A 309 -5.31 32.17 -13.32
CA LEU A 309 -6.69 32.63 -13.04
C LEU A 309 -7.10 33.79 -13.95
N SER A 310 -6.18 34.72 -14.23
CA SER A 310 -6.40 35.80 -15.20
C SER A 310 -6.68 35.22 -16.60
N THR A 311 -5.85 34.28 -17.04
CA THR A 311 -5.99 33.61 -18.35
C THR A 311 -7.30 32.83 -18.46
N CYS A 312 -7.68 32.09 -17.42
CA CYS A 312 -8.93 31.33 -17.38
C CYS A 312 -10.17 32.24 -17.44
N THR A 313 -10.12 33.35 -16.70
CA THR A 313 -11.19 34.38 -16.70
C THR A 313 -11.31 35.05 -18.07
N GLU A 314 -10.19 35.35 -18.73
CA GLU A 314 -10.17 35.91 -20.09
C GLU A 314 -10.73 34.92 -21.13
N THR A 315 -10.38 33.63 -21.04
CA THR A 315 -10.89 32.58 -21.94
C THR A 315 -12.40 32.41 -21.79
N LEU A 316 -12.93 32.35 -20.56
CA LEU A 316 -14.37 32.27 -20.32
C LEU A 316 -15.11 33.52 -20.85
N ASN A 317 -14.54 34.70 -20.66
CA ASN A 317 -15.09 35.94 -21.19
C ASN A 317 -15.09 35.98 -22.73
N LYS A 318 -14.06 35.43 -23.39
CA LYS A 318 -14.02 35.29 -24.86
C LYS A 318 -15.10 34.33 -25.37
N MET A 319 -15.21 33.16 -24.75
CA MET A 319 -16.24 32.16 -25.07
C MET A 319 -17.67 32.71 -24.88
N SER A 320 -17.88 33.58 -23.89
CA SER A 320 -19.16 34.28 -23.69
C SER A 320 -19.42 35.34 -24.75
N LYS A 321 -18.40 36.11 -25.17
CA LYS A 321 -18.55 37.19 -26.17
C LYS A 321 -18.78 36.67 -27.58
N GLU A 322 -18.19 35.53 -27.95
CA GLU A 322 -18.48 34.87 -29.24
C GLU A 322 -19.93 34.39 -29.33
N ARG A 323 -20.57 34.16 -28.19
CA ARG A 323 -21.99 33.78 -28.08
C ARG A 323 -22.95 34.94 -28.38
N ASP A 324 -22.58 36.16 -28.02
CA ASP A 324 -23.41 37.36 -28.24
C ASP A 324 -23.32 37.91 -29.67
N ASN A 325 -22.38 37.43 -30.48
CA ASN A 325 -22.20 37.85 -31.88
C ASN A 325 -22.84 36.89 -32.90
N VAL A 326 -23.45 35.78 -32.43
CA VAL A 326 -24.09 34.75 -33.28
C VAL A 326 -25.60 34.63 -33.00
N ALA A 327 -26.14 35.44 -32.08
CA ALA A 327 -27.58 35.63 -31.86
C ALA A 327 -28.03 36.95 -32.50
#